data_AF-A0A8H6F9L7-F1
#
_entry.id   AF-A0A8H6F9L7-F1
#
_cell.length_a   1.000
_cell.length_b   1.000
_cell.length_c   1.000
_cell.angle_alpha   90.00
_cell.angle_beta   90.00
_cell.angle_gamma   90.00
#
_symmetry.space_group_name_H-M   'P 1'
#
loop_
_entity.id
_entity.type
_entity.pdbx_description
1 polymer ?
#
loop_
_entity_poly.entity_id
_entity_poly.type
_entity_poly.pdbx_seq_one_letter_code
_entity_poly.pdbx_strand_id
1 'polypeptide(L)'
;MDAQLLLPPVPPVPPNPFLSLTLELKQIIFSALPDTRSLISLILTCSSFYHTFLDAESLIIKSILRSQIGLDLIFDATIVFKSTTLKAYSNDAAIELLKSYTKQDLACLSQIWKLRDALAVGGLHDNIEFFSRDFASLALSIDPVTGLDEASPSPLSLLESTRIKRTFYRYELFCNIFRKREDIQLGKAASESPQSIFFSICAPWENEQLACVRDYLFKRLSLPFNEVAEHDVEWGQLEMNYLDDQDELYDYWKEHYLSLGLTYLRQLVTTPAFDDRCRLLKEHKRGPACSLFDALEAQGYGNGLSMLENYTEEDEHVHITAQLAIDGDKGPEEAWRWAYAGNTNAAWYNISEQGSLRKRGYVMWDSARLAQWGLLTYEWDELSRDSFNSEDHRRRMDEMRGSFKARHEIWCRGGRGWWSAKDESRVVWPPPAPPERAKTMEPKRCWGNRDVWATDMETWRENL
;
A
#
# COMPACT_ATOMS: atom_id res chain seq x y z
N MET A 1 -45.04 -31.10 56.30
CA MET A 1 -45.06 -29.95 55.39
C MET A 1 -43.83 -30.07 54.52
N ASP A 2 -43.95 -30.63 53.32
CA ASP A 2 -42.92 -30.54 52.29
C ASP A 2 -43.65 -30.51 50.95
N ALA A 3 -43.97 -29.29 50.52
CA ALA A 3 -44.51 -29.04 49.19
C ALA A 3 -43.32 -28.97 48.22
N GLN A 4 -43.05 -30.07 47.52
CA GLN A 4 -42.18 -30.05 46.34
C GLN A 4 -42.87 -29.20 45.26
N LEU A 5 -42.39 -27.97 45.10
CA LEU A 5 -42.66 -27.11 43.95
C LEU A 5 -42.12 -27.79 42.69
N LEU A 6 -42.98 -28.53 42.00
CA LEU A 6 -42.73 -28.99 40.64
C LEU A 6 -42.65 -27.76 39.72
N LEU A 7 -41.42 -27.41 39.31
CA LEU A 7 -41.23 -26.45 38.24
C LEU A 7 -41.88 -27.00 36.96
N PRO A 8 -42.61 -26.16 36.20
CA PRO A 8 -43.21 -26.59 34.95
C PRO A 8 -42.12 -27.02 33.95
N PRO A 9 -42.41 -28.02 33.08
CA PRO A 9 -41.46 -28.47 32.09
C PRO A 9 -41.07 -27.31 31.17
N VAL A 10 -39.75 -27.11 30.99
CA VAL A 10 -39.20 -26.14 30.05
C VAL A 10 -39.77 -26.47 28.66
N PRO A 11 -40.45 -25.53 27.97
CA PRO A 11 -40.97 -25.79 26.64
C PRO A 11 -39.81 -26.17 25.71
N PRO A 12 -40.00 -27.14 24.80
CA PRO A 12 -38.95 -27.52 23.86
C PRO A 12 -38.54 -26.29 23.05
N VAL A 13 -37.23 -26.03 23.00
CA VAL A 13 -36.67 -24.98 22.15
C VAL A 13 -37.15 -25.27 20.72
N PRO A 14 -37.83 -24.31 20.05
CA PRO A 14 -38.29 -24.54 18.70
C PRO A 14 -37.10 -24.89 17.82
N PRO A 15 -37.20 -25.93 16.95
CA PRO A 15 -36.11 -26.28 16.05
C PRO A 15 -35.76 -25.04 15.22
N ASN A 16 -34.46 -24.79 15.07
CA ASN A 16 -33.98 -23.64 14.32
C ASN A 16 -34.66 -23.65 12.93
N PRO A 17 -35.51 -22.64 12.60
CA PRO A 17 -36.31 -22.65 11.38
C PRO A 17 -35.45 -22.64 10.11
N PHE A 18 -34.20 -22.22 10.24
CA PHE A 18 -33.21 -22.27 9.17
C PHE A 18 -32.79 -23.71 8.85
N LEU A 19 -32.76 -24.61 9.83
CA LEU A 19 -32.44 -26.03 9.61
C LEU A 19 -33.55 -26.76 8.85
N SER A 20 -34.81 -26.30 8.95
CA SER A 20 -35.94 -26.88 8.20
C SER A 20 -36.02 -26.46 6.73
N LEU A 21 -35.19 -25.51 6.27
CA LEU A 21 -35.14 -25.12 4.86
C LEU A 21 -34.56 -26.25 3.98
N THR A 22 -34.98 -26.30 2.72
CA THR A 22 -34.37 -27.22 1.73
C THR A 22 -32.92 -26.83 1.47
N LEU A 23 -32.13 -27.77 0.95
CA LEU A 23 -30.70 -27.56 0.68
C LEU A 23 -30.50 -26.39 -0.28
N GLU A 24 -31.31 -26.31 -1.33
CA GLU A 24 -31.23 -25.28 -2.36
C GLU A 24 -31.52 -23.89 -1.80
N LEU A 25 -32.53 -23.77 -0.92
CA LEU A 25 -32.84 -22.50 -0.26
C LEU A 25 -31.71 -22.05 0.67
N LYS A 26 -31.10 -22.98 1.42
CA LYS A 26 -29.94 -22.66 2.26
C LYS A 26 -28.76 -22.18 1.40
N GLN A 27 -28.46 -22.88 0.30
CA GLN A 27 -27.37 -22.51 -0.61
C GLN A 27 -27.59 -21.14 -1.28
N ILE A 28 -28.83 -20.81 -1.64
CA ILE A 28 -29.18 -19.46 -2.14
C ILE A 28 -28.91 -18.40 -1.06
N ILE A 29 -29.33 -18.64 0.18
CA ILE A 29 -29.08 -17.69 1.28
C ILE A 29 -27.58 -17.54 1.54
N PHE A 30 -26.81 -18.63 1.49
CA PHE A 30 -25.36 -18.59 1.67
C PHE A 30 -24.69 -17.79 0.55
N SER A 31 -25.18 -17.94 -0.68
CA SER A 31 -24.68 -17.23 -1.86
C SER A 31 -25.00 -15.73 -1.82
N ALA A 32 -26.00 -15.31 -1.03
CA ALA A 32 -26.40 -13.93 -0.84
C ALA A 32 -25.65 -13.22 0.31
N LEU A 33 -24.70 -13.89 0.97
CA LEU A 33 -23.87 -13.27 1.99
C LEU A 33 -22.99 -12.18 1.37
N PRO A 34 -22.75 -11.07 2.09
CA PRO A 34 -22.05 -9.92 1.53
C PRO A 34 -20.55 -10.16 1.34
N ASP A 35 -19.94 -11.00 2.18
CA ASP A 35 -18.49 -11.15 2.24
C ASP A 35 -18.04 -12.51 2.79
N THR A 36 -16.74 -12.78 2.63
CA THR A 36 -16.11 -14.03 3.05
C THR A 36 -16.02 -14.22 4.57
N ARG A 37 -16.01 -13.15 5.37
CA ARG A 37 -16.01 -13.22 6.85
C ARG A 37 -17.38 -13.64 7.38
N SER A 38 -18.43 -13.14 6.77
CA SER A 38 -19.83 -13.53 7.03
C SER A 38 -20.04 -15.02 6.71
N LEU A 39 -19.47 -15.51 5.60
CA LEU A 39 -19.49 -16.94 5.27
C LEU A 39 -18.79 -17.79 6.34
N ILE A 40 -17.59 -17.40 6.77
CA ILE A 40 -16.86 -18.15 7.80
C ILE A 40 -17.66 -18.24 9.09
N SER A 41 -18.22 -17.11 9.54
CA SER A 41 -19.05 -17.07 10.74
C SER A 41 -20.26 -18.01 10.62
N LEU A 42 -20.87 -18.07 9.44
CA LEU A 42 -22.02 -18.94 9.18
C LEU A 42 -21.63 -20.43 9.20
N ILE A 43 -20.59 -20.83 8.46
CA ILE A 43 -20.21 -22.25 8.38
C ILE A 43 -19.67 -22.79 9.71
N LEU A 44 -19.10 -21.93 10.55
CA LEU A 44 -18.63 -22.29 11.89
C LEU A 44 -19.77 -22.44 12.92
N THR A 45 -21.00 -22.05 12.57
CA THR A 45 -22.15 -22.10 13.49
C THR A 45 -22.59 -23.53 13.81
N CYS A 46 -22.68 -24.42 12.80
CA CYS A 46 -23.03 -25.83 13.01
C CYS A 46 -22.65 -26.73 11.83
N SER A 47 -22.59 -28.05 12.07
CA SER A 47 -22.26 -29.05 11.06
C SER A 47 -23.22 -29.04 9.86
N SER A 48 -24.52 -28.81 10.06
CA SER A 48 -25.49 -28.74 8.96
C SER A 48 -25.19 -27.59 7.99
N PHE A 49 -24.75 -26.44 8.50
CA PHE A 49 -24.37 -25.30 7.67
C PHE A 49 -23.06 -25.58 6.95
N TYR A 50 -22.09 -26.16 7.64
CA TYR A 50 -20.84 -26.59 7.02
C TYR A 50 -21.08 -27.58 5.86
N HIS A 51 -21.94 -28.58 6.02
CA HIS A 51 -22.27 -29.52 4.94
C HIS A 51 -23.02 -28.85 3.77
N THR A 52 -23.97 -27.97 4.07
CA THR A 52 -24.67 -27.17 3.04
C THR A 52 -23.67 -26.39 2.18
N PHE A 53 -22.65 -25.81 2.81
CA PHE A 53 -21.58 -25.10 2.13
C PHE A 53 -20.73 -26.04 1.27
N LEU A 54 -20.27 -27.17 1.82
CA LEU A 54 -19.43 -28.13 1.08
C LEU A 54 -20.12 -28.63 -0.21
N ASP A 55 -21.43 -28.85 -0.17
CA ASP A 55 -22.20 -29.34 -1.32
C ASP A 55 -22.25 -28.33 -2.49
N ALA A 56 -21.98 -27.05 -2.24
CA ALA A 56 -22.02 -25.98 -3.24
C ALA A 56 -20.87 -24.96 -3.10
N GLU A 57 -19.70 -25.39 -2.62
CA GLU A 57 -18.58 -24.51 -2.24
C GLU A 57 -18.24 -23.50 -3.34
N SER A 58 -18.02 -23.99 -4.56
CA SER A 58 -17.60 -23.17 -5.71
C SER A 58 -18.66 -22.12 -6.09
N LEU A 59 -19.94 -22.48 -6.07
CA LEU A 59 -21.04 -21.56 -6.41
C LEU A 59 -21.18 -20.46 -5.36
N ILE A 60 -21.17 -20.85 -4.09
CA ILE A 60 -21.31 -19.92 -2.95
C ILE A 60 -20.13 -18.95 -2.92
N ILE A 61 -18.90 -19.46 -3.01
CA ILE A 61 -17.69 -18.62 -3.01
C ILE A 61 -17.70 -17.65 -4.20
N LYS A 62 -18.01 -18.12 -5.40
CA LYS A 62 -18.05 -17.27 -6.59
C LYS A 62 -19.09 -16.15 -6.45
N SER A 63 -20.25 -16.45 -5.87
CA SER A 63 -21.28 -15.45 -5.60
C SER A 63 -20.80 -14.41 -4.58
N ILE A 64 -20.20 -14.85 -3.48
CA ILE A 64 -19.70 -13.97 -2.42
C ILE A 64 -18.56 -13.09 -2.92
N LEU A 65 -17.59 -13.62 -3.66
CA LEU A 65 -16.50 -12.80 -4.21
C LEU A 65 -17.03 -11.74 -5.17
N ARG A 66 -18.03 -12.08 -5.99
CA ARG A 66 -18.70 -11.11 -6.87
C ARG A 66 -19.43 -10.03 -6.07
N SER A 67 -20.10 -10.40 -4.98
CA SER A 67 -20.80 -9.47 -4.10
C SER A 67 -19.83 -8.56 -3.34
N GLN A 68 -18.73 -9.12 -2.82
CA GLN A 68 -17.77 -8.39 -2.01
C GLN A 68 -16.91 -7.44 -2.86
N ILE A 69 -16.46 -7.87 -4.04
CA ILE A 69 -15.46 -7.14 -4.85
C ILE A 69 -16.11 -6.30 -5.96
N GLY A 70 -17.25 -6.75 -6.49
CA GLY A 70 -17.86 -6.18 -7.68
C GLY A 70 -17.31 -6.77 -8.99
N LEU A 71 -18.11 -6.68 -10.05
CA LEU A 71 -17.75 -7.22 -11.37
C LEU A 71 -16.60 -6.45 -12.04
N ASP A 72 -16.50 -5.14 -11.77
CA ASP A 72 -15.51 -4.26 -12.40
C ASP A 72 -14.09 -4.45 -11.86
N LEU A 73 -13.95 -5.13 -10.71
CA LEU A 73 -12.67 -5.33 -10.00
C LEU A 73 -12.30 -6.80 -9.80
N ILE A 74 -13.21 -7.74 -10.11
CA ILE A 74 -12.93 -9.17 -9.91
C ILE A 74 -11.75 -9.66 -10.76
N PHE A 75 -11.54 -9.07 -11.93
CA PHE A 75 -10.40 -9.36 -12.79
C PHE A 75 -9.08 -8.92 -12.13
N ASP A 76 -9.01 -7.67 -11.68
CA ASP A 76 -7.85 -7.12 -10.96
C ASP A 76 -7.54 -7.96 -9.71
N ALA A 77 -8.56 -8.30 -8.91
CA ALA A 77 -8.42 -9.15 -7.73
C ALA A 77 -7.87 -10.55 -8.06
N THR A 78 -8.32 -11.14 -9.18
CA THR A 78 -7.87 -12.46 -9.63
C THR A 78 -6.41 -12.44 -10.07
N ILE A 79 -5.99 -11.40 -10.79
CA ILE A 79 -4.62 -11.24 -11.29
C ILE A 79 -3.65 -11.02 -10.12
N VAL A 80 -4.02 -10.17 -9.16
CA VAL A 80 -3.24 -9.97 -7.94
C VAL A 80 -3.14 -11.27 -7.14
N PHE A 81 -4.23 -12.01 -6.97
CA PHE A 81 -4.18 -13.31 -6.30
C PHE A 81 -3.19 -14.26 -6.99
N LYS A 82 -3.25 -14.39 -8.32
CA LYS A 82 -2.31 -15.22 -9.08
C LYS A 82 -0.86 -14.79 -8.87
N SER A 83 -0.59 -13.49 -8.82
CA SER A 83 0.76 -12.96 -8.55
C SER A 83 1.33 -13.44 -7.20
N THR A 84 0.50 -13.60 -6.17
CA THR A 84 0.95 -14.10 -4.85
C THR A 84 1.46 -15.55 -4.91
N THR A 85 0.93 -16.34 -5.85
CA THR A 85 1.19 -17.77 -6.02
C THR A 85 2.40 -18.08 -6.91
N LEU A 86 3.01 -17.06 -7.52
CA LEU A 86 4.22 -17.22 -8.32
C LEU A 86 5.35 -17.80 -7.44
N LYS A 87 5.68 -19.08 -7.71
CA LYS A 87 6.71 -19.84 -6.98
C LYS A 87 8.09 -19.40 -7.46
N ALA A 88 8.78 -18.57 -6.68
CA ALA A 88 10.07 -17.97 -6.98
C ALA A 88 10.05 -17.06 -8.23
N TYR A 89 10.69 -15.90 -8.14
CA TYR A 89 10.64 -14.83 -9.15
C TYR A 89 11.35 -15.28 -10.44
N SER A 90 10.59 -15.90 -11.34
CA SER A 90 10.95 -16.01 -12.75
C SER A 90 10.43 -14.77 -13.46
N ASN A 91 11.34 -13.98 -14.02
CA ASN A 91 10.97 -12.85 -14.89
C ASN A 91 9.98 -13.32 -15.98
N ASP A 92 10.15 -14.53 -16.52
CA ASP A 92 9.25 -15.08 -17.53
C ASP A 92 7.83 -15.26 -16.99
N ALA A 93 7.67 -15.77 -15.76
CA ALA A 93 6.35 -15.97 -15.15
C ALA A 93 5.67 -14.62 -14.83
N ALA A 94 6.44 -13.61 -14.41
CA ALA A 94 5.95 -12.25 -14.24
C ALA A 94 5.50 -11.66 -15.58
N ILE A 95 6.33 -11.78 -16.63
CA ILE A 95 6.03 -11.31 -17.98
C ILE A 95 4.75 -11.96 -18.52
N GLU A 96 4.60 -13.28 -18.39
CA GLU A 96 3.40 -13.99 -18.86
C GLU A 96 2.14 -13.57 -18.08
N LEU A 97 2.25 -13.34 -16.77
CA LEU A 97 1.14 -12.79 -15.99
C LEU A 97 0.76 -11.38 -16.48
N LEU A 98 1.75 -10.51 -16.72
CA LEU A 98 1.52 -9.15 -17.22
C LEU A 98 0.89 -9.16 -18.61
N LYS A 99 1.35 -10.02 -19.52
CA LYS A 99 0.71 -10.21 -20.84
C LYS A 99 -0.74 -10.69 -20.72
N SER A 100 -1.06 -11.54 -19.74
CA SER A 100 -2.44 -11.97 -19.50
C SER A 100 -3.32 -10.83 -18.97
N TYR A 101 -2.73 -9.92 -18.19
CA TYR A 101 -3.38 -8.70 -17.70
C TYR A 101 -3.71 -7.76 -18.87
N THR A 102 -2.75 -7.52 -19.77
CA THR A 102 -2.91 -6.73 -21.00
C THR A 102 -4.07 -7.21 -21.86
N LYS A 103 -4.15 -8.51 -22.11
CA LYS A 103 -5.15 -9.09 -23.02
C LYS A 103 -6.54 -9.19 -22.42
N GLN A 104 -6.72 -8.77 -21.16
CA GLN A 104 -7.92 -9.02 -20.36
C GLN A 104 -8.41 -10.47 -20.50
N ASP A 105 -7.50 -11.43 -20.38
CA ASP A 105 -7.82 -12.82 -20.66
C ASP A 105 -8.87 -13.33 -19.67
N LEU A 106 -10.14 -13.34 -20.10
CA LEU A 106 -11.29 -13.76 -19.30
C LEU A 106 -11.21 -15.22 -18.87
N ALA A 107 -10.33 -16.04 -19.50
CA ALA A 107 -10.03 -17.37 -19.01
C ALA A 107 -9.49 -17.32 -17.57
N CYS A 108 -8.87 -16.22 -17.14
CA CYS A 108 -8.44 -16.08 -15.75
C CYS A 108 -9.60 -16.09 -14.74
N LEU A 109 -10.80 -15.65 -15.14
CA LEU A 109 -12.01 -15.63 -14.31
C LEU A 109 -12.65 -17.01 -14.15
N SER A 110 -12.18 -18.00 -14.90
CA SER A 110 -12.56 -19.42 -14.73
C SER A 110 -11.90 -20.08 -13.52
N GLN A 111 -11.09 -19.33 -12.76
CA GLN A 111 -10.44 -19.78 -11.53
C GLN A 111 -11.45 -20.44 -10.59
N ILE A 112 -11.14 -21.68 -10.20
CA ILE A 112 -11.85 -22.38 -9.13
C ILE A 112 -11.27 -21.88 -7.81
N TRP A 113 -12.11 -21.24 -7.01
CA TRP A 113 -11.75 -20.69 -5.72
C TRP A 113 -12.01 -21.72 -4.63
N LYS A 114 -10.99 -22.06 -3.85
CA LYS A 114 -11.17 -22.73 -2.57
C LYS A 114 -11.47 -21.69 -1.49
N LEU A 115 -12.09 -22.10 -0.39
CA LEU A 115 -12.39 -21.20 0.73
C LEU A 115 -11.17 -20.40 1.21
N ARG A 116 -10.01 -21.05 1.33
CA ARG A 116 -8.76 -20.38 1.72
C ARG A 116 -8.37 -19.25 0.77
N ASP A 117 -8.49 -19.50 -0.53
CA ASP A 117 -8.12 -18.54 -1.57
C ASP A 117 -9.10 -17.37 -1.56
N ALA A 118 -10.40 -17.66 -1.44
CA ALA A 118 -11.44 -16.66 -1.31
C ALA A 118 -11.22 -15.74 -0.10
N LEU A 119 -10.83 -16.30 1.06
CA LEU A 119 -10.50 -15.52 2.24
C LEU A 119 -9.29 -14.61 2.03
N ALA A 120 -8.26 -15.08 1.33
CA ALA A 120 -7.09 -14.26 1.01
C ALA A 120 -7.48 -13.08 0.10
N VAL A 121 -8.27 -13.34 -0.95
CA VAL A 121 -8.73 -12.30 -1.87
C VAL A 121 -9.71 -11.33 -1.20
N GLY A 122 -10.67 -11.84 -0.44
CA GLY A 122 -11.61 -11.02 0.33
C GLY A 122 -10.91 -10.16 1.37
N GLY A 123 -9.93 -10.73 2.09
CA GLY A 123 -9.11 -9.99 3.05
C GLY A 123 -8.26 -8.89 2.40
N LEU A 124 -7.68 -9.15 1.22
CA LEU A 124 -7.00 -8.11 0.45
C LEU A 124 -7.98 -7.00 0.02
N HIS A 125 -9.16 -7.37 -0.48
CA HIS A 125 -10.18 -6.39 -0.87
C HIS A 125 -10.61 -5.53 0.32
N ASP A 126 -10.74 -6.11 1.52
CA ASP A 126 -11.02 -5.37 2.75
C ASP A 126 -9.92 -4.36 3.10
N ASN A 127 -8.66 -4.64 2.75
CA ASN A 127 -7.54 -3.69 2.91
C ASN A 127 -7.61 -2.57 1.87
N ILE A 128 -7.94 -2.91 0.63
CA ILE A 128 -8.12 -1.94 -0.46
C ILE A 128 -9.28 -1.00 -0.15
N GLU A 129 -10.42 -1.51 0.32
CA GLU A 129 -11.56 -0.71 0.79
C GLU A 129 -11.15 0.28 1.89
N PHE A 130 -10.37 -0.20 2.87
CA PHE A 130 -9.88 0.64 3.96
C PHE A 130 -9.05 1.83 3.45
N PHE A 131 -8.04 1.57 2.61
CA PHE A 131 -7.19 2.62 2.07
C PHE A 131 -7.90 3.49 1.04
N SER A 132 -8.79 2.93 0.22
CA SER A 132 -9.51 3.70 -0.81
C SER A 132 -10.45 4.73 -0.18
N ARG A 133 -11.14 4.36 0.90
CA ARG A 133 -12.01 5.28 1.65
C ARG A 133 -11.22 6.41 2.28
N ASP A 134 -10.11 6.07 2.93
CA ASP A 134 -9.27 7.05 3.61
C ASP A 134 -8.52 7.96 2.63
N PHE A 135 -8.02 7.41 1.51
CA PHE A 135 -7.47 8.19 0.39
C PHE A 135 -8.50 9.18 -0.16
N ALA A 136 -9.70 8.72 -0.52
CA ALA A 136 -10.74 9.58 -1.08
C ALA A 136 -11.17 10.67 -0.08
N SER A 137 -11.32 10.31 1.20
CA SER A 137 -11.67 11.27 2.25
C SER A 137 -10.63 12.36 2.41
N LEU A 138 -9.33 12.04 2.29
CA LEU A 138 -8.28 13.06 2.32
C LEU A 138 -8.24 13.89 1.04
N ALA A 139 -8.26 13.23 -0.10
CA ALA A 139 -8.08 13.89 -1.39
C ALA A 139 -9.22 14.88 -1.69
N LEU A 140 -10.43 14.61 -1.15
CA LEU A 140 -11.60 15.48 -1.24
C LEU A 140 -11.82 16.37 -0.01
N SER A 141 -10.88 16.39 0.95
CA SER A 141 -11.04 17.22 2.16
C SER A 141 -10.80 18.70 1.92
N ILE A 142 -10.18 19.06 0.80
CA ILE A 142 -9.82 20.42 0.43
C ILE A 142 -10.24 20.64 -1.01
N ASP A 143 -10.99 21.70 -1.26
CA ASP A 143 -11.39 22.08 -2.61
C ASP A 143 -10.15 22.37 -3.47
N PRO A 144 -10.03 21.73 -4.66
CA PRO A 144 -8.79 21.75 -5.39
C PRO A 144 -8.48 23.09 -6.07
N VAL A 145 -9.40 24.05 -6.11
CA VAL A 145 -9.14 25.37 -6.72
C VAL A 145 -9.01 26.46 -5.66
N THR A 146 -9.88 26.44 -4.66
CA THR A 146 -9.91 27.46 -3.59
C THR A 146 -8.95 27.15 -2.45
N GLY A 147 -8.54 25.88 -2.28
CA GLY A 147 -7.71 25.44 -1.17
C GLY A 147 -8.41 25.48 0.20
N LEU A 148 -9.73 25.65 0.22
CA LEU A 148 -10.54 25.68 1.45
C LEU A 148 -11.00 24.28 1.85
N ASP A 149 -11.17 24.08 3.15
CA ASP A 149 -11.71 22.83 3.70
C ASP A 149 -13.12 22.55 3.15
N GLU A 150 -13.29 21.38 2.54
CA GLU A 150 -14.56 20.91 2.02
C GLU A 150 -15.22 20.00 3.08
N ALA A 151 -16.08 20.59 3.90
CA ALA A 151 -16.72 19.87 5.01
C ALA A 151 -17.66 18.74 4.54
N SER A 152 -18.12 18.75 3.29
CA SER A 152 -19.06 17.76 2.78
C SER A 152 -18.91 17.58 1.26
N PRO A 153 -17.85 16.89 0.83
CA PRO A 153 -17.59 16.68 -0.58
C PRO A 153 -18.67 15.82 -1.22
N SER A 154 -18.94 16.09 -2.49
CA SER A 154 -19.87 15.27 -3.28
C SER A 154 -19.42 13.81 -3.26
N PRO A 155 -20.34 12.83 -3.07
CA PRO A 155 -19.97 11.43 -2.95
C PRO A 155 -19.26 10.94 -4.21
N LEU A 156 -18.40 9.94 -4.06
CA LEU A 156 -17.71 9.32 -5.20
C LEU A 156 -18.71 8.75 -6.20
N SER A 157 -18.45 8.94 -7.48
CA SER A 157 -19.10 8.16 -8.52
C SER A 157 -18.64 6.69 -8.44
N LEU A 158 -19.39 5.81 -9.11
CA LEU A 158 -18.98 4.41 -9.23
C LEU A 158 -17.64 4.27 -9.96
N LEU A 159 -17.38 5.11 -10.97
CA LEU A 159 -16.14 5.08 -11.75
C LEU A 159 -14.95 5.55 -10.91
N GLU A 160 -15.09 6.66 -10.17
CA GLU A 160 -14.05 7.17 -9.28
C GLU A 160 -13.69 6.14 -8.19
N SER A 161 -14.70 5.54 -7.57
CA SER A 161 -14.49 4.48 -6.56
C SER A 161 -13.77 3.27 -7.16
N THR A 162 -14.16 2.85 -8.37
CA THR A 162 -13.55 1.73 -9.07
C THR A 162 -12.11 2.02 -9.48
N ARG A 163 -11.84 3.22 -9.99
CA ARG A 163 -10.52 3.69 -10.41
C ARG A 163 -9.54 3.68 -9.25
N ILE A 164 -9.90 4.28 -8.12
CA ILE A 164 -9.08 4.28 -6.89
C ILE A 164 -8.75 2.84 -6.47
N LYS A 165 -9.76 1.97 -6.36
CA LYS A 165 -9.55 0.57 -5.93
C LYS A 165 -8.68 -0.20 -6.93
N ARG A 166 -8.86 0.01 -8.23
CA ARG A 166 -8.04 -0.60 -9.28
C ARG A 166 -6.58 -0.16 -9.17
N THR A 167 -6.33 1.12 -8.89
CA THR A 167 -4.97 1.61 -8.63
C THR A 167 -4.34 0.91 -7.43
N PHE A 168 -5.07 0.70 -6.34
CA PHE A 168 -4.57 -0.09 -5.21
C PHE A 168 -4.31 -1.57 -5.57
N TYR A 169 -5.13 -2.18 -6.42
CA TYR A 169 -4.82 -3.53 -6.95
C TYR A 169 -3.53 -3.54 -7.78
N ARG A 170 -3.31 -2.55 -8.64
CA ARG A 170 -2.08 -2.41 -9.43
C ARG A 170 -0.86 -2.18 -8.53
N TYR A 171 -1.00 -1.40 -7.47
CA TYR A 171 0.04 -1.24 -6.45
C TYR A 171 0.40 -2.57 -5.77
N GLU A 172 -0.61 -3.34 -5.35
CA GLU A 172 -0.38 -4.67 -4.76
C GLU A 172 0.22 -5.65 -5.77
N LEU A 173 -0.19 -5.59 -7.05
CA LEU A 173 0.41 -6.36 -8.13
C LEU A 173 1.90 -6.05 -8.28
N PHE A 174 2.25 -4.77 -8.28
CA PHE A 174 3.65 -4.32 -8.32
C PHE A 174 4.44 -4.90 -7.14
N CYS A 175 3.91 -4.78 -5.92
CA CYS A 175 4.56 -5.32 -4.72
C CYS A 175 4.76 -6.85 -4.82
N ASN A 176 3.76 -7.58 -5.30
CA ASN A 176 3.85 -9.04 -5.41
C ASN A 176 4.85 -9.51 -6.46
N ILE A 177 4.94 -8.79 -7.59
CA ILE A 177 5.91 -9.09 -8.63
C ILE A 177 7.29 -8.67 -8.13
N PHE A 178 7.54 -7.39 -7.90
CA PHE A 178 8.91 -6.85 -7.82
C PHE A 178 9.59 -6.91 -6.44
N ARG A 179 8.91 -7.42 -5.39
CA ARG A 179 9.54 -7.61 -4.06
C ARG A 179 10.51 -8.81 -4.07
N LYS A 180 11.78 -8.61 -3.67
CA LYS A 180 12.73 -9.73 -3.45
C LYS A 180 12.18 -10.66 -2.38
N ARG A 181 12.01 -11.93 -2.74
CA ARG A 181 11.98 -13.05 -1.79
C ARG A 181 13.42 -13.56 -1.63
N GLU A 182 13.75 -14.05 -0.44
CA GLU A 182 15.12 -14.25 0.08
C GLU A 182 16.02 -15.23 -0.72
N ASP A 183 15.54 -15.77 -1.84
CA ASP A 183 15.98 -17.03 -2.42
C ASP A 183 16.45 -16.92 -3.89
N ILE A 184 17.06 -15.80 -4.31
CA ILE A 184 17.44 -15.63 -5.73
C ILE A 184 18.87 -15.16 -5.95
N GLN A 185 19.65 -16.09 -6.52
CA GLN A 185 20.86 -15.84 -7.29
C GLN A 185 20.53 -14.94 -8.49
N LEU A 186 21.33 -13.91 -8.71
CA LEU A 186 21.33 -13.07 -9.91
C LEU A 186 21.29 -13.94 -11.18
N GLY A 187 20.08 -14.20 -11.68
CA GLY A 187 19.82 -14.95 -12.91
C GLY A 187 19.87 -14.03 -14.12
N LYS A 188 20.24 -14.61 -15.27
CA LYS A 188 20.45 -13.96 -16.58
C LYS A 188 19.50 -12.81 -16.88
N ALA A 189 20.06 -11.74 -17.45
CA ALA A 189 19.31 -10.64 -18.04
C ALA A 189 18.23 -11.18 -19.00
N ALA A 190 16.96 -10.95 -18.65
CA ALA A 190 15.86 -11.15 -19.58
C ALA A 190 15.99 -10.16 -20.75
N SER A 191 15.53 -10.52 -21.94
CA SER A 191 15.57 -9.65 -23.13
C SER A 191 14.68 -8.41 -22.98
N GLU A 192 13.65 -8.48 -22.12
CA GLU A 192 12.74 -7.39 -21.78
C GLU A 192 12.64 -7.26 -20.26
N SER A 193 12.68 -6.02 -19.74
CA SER A 193 12.50 -5.77 -18.32
C SER A 193 11.01 -5.93 -17.96
N PRO A 194 10.63 -6.82 -17.00
CA PRO A 194 9.24 -6.94 -16.57
C PRO A 194 8.67 -5.63 -16.01
N GLN A 195 9.52 -4.72 -15.50
CA GLN A 195 9.12 -3.39 -15.05
C GLN A 195 8.66 -2.52 -16.21
N SER A 196 9.40 -2.51 -17.33
CA SER A 196 9.02 -1.77 -18.54
C SER A 196 7.70 -2.29 -19.12
N ILE A 197 7.48 -3.61 -19.09
CA ILE A 197 6.20 -4.20 -19.48
C ILE A 197 5.08 -3.74 -18.52
N PHE A 198 5.30 -3.77 -17.21
CA PHE A 198 4.30 -3.34 -16.24
C PHE A 198 3.78 -1.91 -16.51
N PHE A 199 4.69 -0.95 -16.70
CA PHE A 199 4.31 0.45 -16.90
C PHE A 199 3.80 0.77 -18.31
N SER A 200 4.16 -0.03 -19.32
CA SER A 200 3.65 0.14 -20.69
C SER A 200 2.23 -0.43 -20.90
N ILE A 201 1.72 -1.21 -19.95
CA ILE A 201 0.34 -1.71 -19.98
C ILE A 201 -0.66 -0.61 -19.65
N CYS A 202 -0.26 0.32 -18.79
CA CYS A 202 -1.09 1.39 -18.28
C CYS A 202 -0.84 2.68 -19.07
N ALA A 203 -1.89 3.48 -19.25
CA ALA A 203 -1.73 4.81 -19.82
C ALA A 203 -0.91 5.72 -18.88
N PRO A 204 -0.31 6.83 -19.37
CA PRO A 204 0.47 7.74 -18.53
C PRO A 204 -0.29 8.25 -17.29
N TRP A 205 -1.57 8.61 -17.44
CA TRP A 205 -2.41 9.04 -16.31
C TRP A 205 -2.71 7.92 -15.31
N GLU A 206 -2.71 6.66 -15.73
CA GLU A 206 -2.87 5.51 -14.83
C GLU A 206 -1.58 5.23 -14.03
N ASN A 207 -0.41 5.51 -14.62
CA ASN A 207 0.87 5.51 -13.89
C ASN A 207 0.92 6.68 -12.90
N GLU A 208 0.37 7.84 -13.26
CA GLU A 208 0.23 8.96 -12.32
C GLU A 208 -0.74 8.65 -11.17
N GLN A 209 -1.81 7.88 -11.43
CA GLN A 209 -2.67 7.37 -10.35
C GLN A 209 -1.87 6.49 -9.37
N LEU A 210 -0.99 5.62 -9.87
CA LEU A 210 -0.10 4.82 -9.03
C LEU A 210 0.82 5.71 -8.17
N ALA A 211 1.37 6.78 -8.74
CA ALA A 211 2.15 7.76 -7.99
C ALA A 211 1.32 8.43 -6.88
N CYS A 212 0.06 8.81 -7.15
CA CYS A 212 -0.84 9.38 -6.14
C CYS A 212 -1.04 8.43 -4.95
N VAL A 213 -1.33 7.15 -5.24
CA VAL A 213 -1.54 6.13 -4.20
C VAL A 213 -0.25 5.87 -3.42
N ARG A 214 0.90 5.82 -4.09
CA ARG A 214 2.21 5.65 -3.45
C ARG A 214 2.50 6.79 -2.48
N ASP A 215 2.30 8.04 -2.89
CA ASP A 215 2.54 9.21 -2.03
C ASP A 215 1.61 9.26 -0.82
N TYR A 216 0.35 8.84 -1.02
CA TYR A 216 -0.60 8.68 0.08
C TYR A 216 -0.14 7.59 1.07
N LEU A 217 0.25 6.41 0.57
CA LEU A 217 0.72 5.31 1.41
C LEU A 217 2.02 5.67 2.14
N PHE A 218 2.93 6.39 1.49
CA PHE A 218 4.15 6.90 2.10
C PHE A 218 3.82 7.76 3.34
N LYS A 219 2.91 8.72 3.21
CA LYS A 219 2.48 9.58 4.34
C LYS A 219 1.81 8.77 5.44
N ARG A 220 1.03 7.75 5.10
CA ARG A 220 0.40 6.87 6.10
C ARG A 220 1.42 6.03 6.86
N LEU A 221 2.42 5.51 6.16
CA LEU A 221 3.54 4.79 6.75
C LEU A 221 4.44 5.70 7.60
N SER A 222 4.68 6.93 7.16
CA SER A 222 5.52 7.88 7.88
C SER A 222 5.09 8.10 9.32
N LEU A 223 3.78 8.08 9.61
CA LEU A 223 3.29 8.31 10.97
C LEU A 223 3.82 7.27 11.98
N PRO A 224 3.54 5.95 11.86
CA PRO A 224 4.08 4.94 12.77
C PRO A 224 5.60 4.76 12.62
N PHE A 225 6.16 4.98 11.43
CA PHE A 225 7.61 4.86 11.22
C PHE A 225 8.38 5.96 11.97
N ASN A 226 7.98 7.22 11.78
CA ASN A 226 8.68 8.37 12.37
C ASN A 226 8.59 8.34 13.89
N GLU A 227 7.45 7.94 14.46
CA GLU A 227 7.33 7.75 15.92
C GLU A 227 8.36 6.74 16.44
N VAL A 228 8.53 5.59 15.76
CA VAL A 228 9.52 4.58 16.15
C VAL A 228 10.94 5.10 15.97
N ALA A 229 11.25 5.73 14.84
CA ALA A 229 12.56 6.30 14.56
C ALA A 229 12.94 7.43 15.53
N GLU A 230 11.97 8.24 15.95
CA GLU A 230 12.15 9.33 16.91
C GLU A 230 12.46 8.83 18.32
N HIS A 231 11.91 7.68 18.73
CA HIS A 231 11.96 7.26 20.14
C HIS A 231 12.76 5.99 20.42
N ASP A 232 12.90 5.07 19.47
CA ASP A 232 13.60 3.81 19.71
C ASP A 232 15.13 4.02 19.82
N VAL A 233 15.73 3.49 20.88
CA VAL A 233 17.17 3.61 21.15
C VAL A 233 18.03 2.94 20.08
N GLU A 234 17.60 1.79 19.54
CA GLU A 234 18.35 1.09 18.48
C GLU A 234 18.30 1.90 17.18
N TRP A 235 17.13 2.38 16.79
CA TRP A 235 16.95 3.17 15.57
C TRP A 235 17.63 4.54 15.67
N GLY A 236 17.62 5.15 16.85
CA GLY A 236 18.40 6.36 17.12
C GLY A 236 19.91 6.14 16.97
N GLN A 237 20.41 4.98 17.38
CA GLN A 237 21.80 4.63 17.12
C GLN A 237 22.04 4.52 15.62
N LEU A 238 21.14 3.86 14.88
CA LEU A 238 21.24 3.70 13.44
C LEU A 238 21.02 5.01 12.66
N GLU A 239 20.79 6.13 13.36
CA GLU A 239 20.56 7.46 12.78
C GLU A 239 19.39 7.46 11.78
N MET A 240 18.34 6.68 12.08
CA MET A 240 17.15 6.58 11.24
C MET A 240 16.46 7.95 11.13
N ASN A 241 16.39 8.49 9.92
CA ASN A 241 15.75 9.77 9.65
C ASN A 241 14.23 9.65 9.91
N TYR A 242 13.67 10.62 10.64
CA TYR A 242 12.23 10.71 10.93
C TYR A 242 11.64 12.09 10.62
N LEU A 243 12.41 12.95 9.96
CA LEU A 243 11.95 14.21 9.42
C LEU A 243 11.66 14.01 7.94
N ASP A 244 10.38 14.07 7.60
CA ASP A 244 9.93 14.02 6.21
C ASP A 244 10.15 15.39 5.59
N ASP A 245 10.81 15.43 4.45
CA ASP A 245 10.74 16.59 3.59
C ASP A 245 9.32 16.65 2.97
N GLN A 246 8.71 17.82 2.99
CA GLN A 246 7.39 18.03 2.38
C GLN A 246 7.48 17.92 0.85
N ASP A 247 8.66 18.21 0.29
CA ASP A 247 8.91 18.32 -1.14
C ASP A 247 9.56 17.04 -1.70
N GLU A 248 10.35 16.33 -0.90
CA GLU A 248 10.93 15.02 -1.24
C GLU A 248 10.27 13.90 -0.45
N LEU A 249 9.15 13.37 -0.97
CA LEU A 249 8.50 12.18 -0.43
C LEU A 249 9.29 10.91 -0.75
N TYR A 250 10.60 10.86 -0.56
CA TYR A 250 11.43 9.68 -0.79
C TYR A 250 12.27 9.35 0.44
N ASP A 251 12.20 8.09 0.87
CA ASP A 251 13.08 7.55 1.89
C ASP A 251 13.27 6.06 1.61
N TYR A 252 14.53 5.64 1.50
CA TYR A 252 14.90 4.28 1.16
C TYR A 252 14.31 3.24 2.11
N TRP A 253 14.28 3.54 3.42
CA TRP A 253 13.73 2.62 4.41
C TRP A 253 12.21 2.55 4.31
N LYS A 254 11.54 3.67 4.10
CA LYS A 254 10.08 3.69 3.93
C LYS A 254 9.66 2.95 2.67
N GLU A 255 10.41 3.09 1.58
CA GLU A 255 10.19 2.32 0.36
C GLU A 255 10.28 0.80 0.57
N HIS A 256 11.17 0.35 1.48
CA HIS A 256 11.17 -1.05 1.88
C HIS A 256 9.82 -1.49 2.44
N TYR A 257 9.32 -0.77 3.45
CA TYR A 257 8.08 -1.14 4.11
C TYR A 257 6.86 -0.96 3.21
N LEU A 258 6.87 0.00 2.29
CA LEU A 258 5.88 0.12 1.22
C LEU A 258 5.85 -1.16 0.36
N SER A 259 7.00 -1.67 -0.05
CA SER A 259 7.09 -2.89 -0.86
C SER A 259 6.53 -4.15 -0.19
N LEU A 260 6.28 -4.15 1.13
CA LEU A 260 5.70 -5.29 1.84
C LEU A 260 4.19 -5.49 1.53
N GLY A 261 3.54 -4.50 0.90
CA GLY A 261 2.16 -4.58 0.41
C GLY A 261 1.12 -4.10 1.41
N LEU A 262 -0.13 -3.98 0.93
CA LEU A 262 -1.23 -3.32 1.64
C LEU A 262 -1.62 -4.01 2.95
N THR A 263 -1.50 -5.33 3.02
CA THR A 263 -1.82 -6.09 4.25
C THR A 263 -0.88 -5.69 5.39
N TYR A 264 0.42 -5.62 5.11
CA TYR A 264 1.42 -5.18 6.09
C TYR A 264 1.20 -3.72 6.49
N LEU A 265 1.01 -2.84 5.50
CA LEU A 265 0.80 -1.42 5.74
C LEU A 265 -0.41 -1.17 6.63
N ARG A 266 -1.54 -1.86 6.37
CA ARG A 266 -2.74 -1.71 7.21
C ARG A 266 -2.46 -2.17 8.63
N GLN A 267 -1.80 -3.30 8.81
CA GLN A 267 -1.44 -3.81 10.13
C GLN A 267 -0.60 -2.77 10.90
N LEU A 268 0.43 -2.21 10.27
CA LEU A 268 1.30 -1.23 10.90
C LEU A 268 0.57 0.08 11.25
N VAL A 269 -0.20 0.64 10.31
CA VAL A 269 -0.92 1.92 10.50
C VAL A 269 -2.01 1.81 11.57
N THR A 270 -2.65 0.64 11.70
CA THR A 270 -3.73 0.43 12.66
C THR A 270 -3.25 -0.07 14.03
N THR A 271 -1.99 -0.50 14.16
CA THR A 271 -1.42 -0.92 15.44
C THR A 271 -1.22 0.30 16.33
N PRO A 272 -1.82 0.40 17.52
CA PRO A 272 -1.73 1.61 18.36
C PRO A 272 -0.51 1.62 19.29
N ALA A 273 -0.01 0.45 19.70
CA ALA A 273 1.03 0.35 20.71
C ALA A 273 2.43 0.50 20.09
N PHE A 274 3.25 1.38 20.68
CA PHE A 274 4.63 1.63 20.26
C PHE A 274 5.46 0.34 20.17
N ASP A 275 5.42 -0.50 21.21
CA ASP A 275 6.24 -1.72 21.26
C ASP A 275 5.85 -2.74 20.17
N ASP A 276 4.58 -2.78 19.78
CA ASP A 276 4.10 -3.62 18.69
C ASP A 276 4.50 -3.05 17.32
N ARG A 277 4.46 -1.71 17.13
CA ARG A 277 5.01 -1.04 15.94
C ARG A 277 6.50 -1.32 15.79
N CYS A 278 7.27 -1.20 16.87
CA CYS A 278 8.69 -1.54 16.90
C CYS A 278 8.92 -3.00 16.49
N ARG A 279 8.11 -3.93 16.98
CA ARG A 279 8.23 -5.35 16.64
C ARG A 279 8.01 -5.57 15.14
N LEU A 280 6.91 -5.06 14.59
CA LEU A 280 6.57 -5.18 13.17
C LEU A 280 7.66 -4.61 12.26
N LEU A 281 8.15 -3.41 12.56
CA LEU A 281 9.21 -2.78 11.76
C LEU A 281 10.52 -3.57 11.87
N LYS A 282 10.90 -4.04 13.07
CA LYS A 282 12.15 -4.80 13.28
C LYS A 282 12.11 -6.23 12.74
N GLU A 283 10.95 -6.80 12.42
CA GLU A 283 10.82 -8.10 11.76
C GLU A 283 11.35 -8.06 10.31
N HIS A 284 11.30 -6.89 9.66
CA HIS A 284 11.63 -6.71 8.25
C HIS A 284 12.85 -5.79 8.08
N LYS A 285 14.02 -6.25 8.52
CA LYS A 285 15.25 -5.41 8.53
C LYS A 285 15.89 -5.17 7.16
N ARG A 286 15.41 -5.70 6.04
CA ARG A 286 16.13 -5.60 4.76
C ARG A 286 15.76 -4.33 4.01
N GLY A 287 16.57 -3.90 3.03
CA GLY A 287 16.21 -2.81 2.12
C GLY A 287 15.19 -3.24 1.06
N PRO A 288 14.52 -2.31 0.35
CA PRO A 288 13.68 -2.66 -0.78
C PRO A 288 14.52 -3.31 -1.88
N ALA A 289 13.92 -4.27 -2.56
CA ALA A 289 14.46 -4.83 -3.79
C ALA A 289 14.34 -3.89 -4.99
N CYS A 290 13.20 -3.20 -5.02
CA CYS A 290 12.69 -2.36 -6.08
C CYS A 290 11.63 -1.46 -5.42
N SER A 291 11.93 -0.17 -5.36
CA SER A 291 11.01 0.88 -4.94
C SER A 291 10.06 1.21 -6.09
N LEU A 292 8.78 1.45 -5.80
CA LEU A 292 7.85 1.92 -6.83
C LEU A 292 8.22 3.33 -7.31
N PHE A 293 8.72 4.17 -6.40
CA PHE A 293 9.20 5.51 -6.73
C PHE A 293 10.36 5.44 -7.73
N ASP A 294 11.41 4.68 -7.43
CA ASP A 294 12.58 4.52 -8.31
C ASP A 294 12.17 3.92 -9.66
N ALA A 295 11.23 2.97 -9.64
CA ALA A 295 10.76 2.31 -10.85
C ALA A 295 9.98 3.26 -11.76
N LEU A 296 9.15 4.15 -11.19
CA LEU A 296 8.43 5.21 -11.91
C LEU A 296 9.42 6.24 -12.48
N GLU A 297 10.37 6.74 -11.68
CA GLU A 297 11.38 7.69 -12.16
C GLU A 297 12.25 7.09 -13.28
N ALA A 298 12.63 5.81 -13.15
CA ALA A 298 13.44 5.13 -14.15
C ALA A 298 12.77 5.03 -15.53
N GLN A 299 11.43 5.04 -15.59
CA GLN A 299 10.72 5.05 -16.88
C GLN A 299 10.71 6.44 -17.55
N GLY A 300 10.97 7.50 -16.78
CA GLY A 300 11.06 8.88 -17.25
C GLY A 300 12.37 9.22 -17.98
N TYR A 301 13.33 8.31 -18.14
CA TYR A 301 14.58 8.63 -18.88
C TYR A 301 14.44 8.47 -20.41
N GLY A 302 13.31 8.88 -20.98
CA GLY A 302 13.06 8.87 -22.42
C GLY A 302 13.84 9.98 -23.17
N ASN A 303 14.23 9.70 -24.42
CA ASN A 303 14.96 10.64 -25.30
C ASN A 303 14.06 11.70 -25.98
N GLY A 304 12.80 11.86 -25.57
CA GLY A 304 11.86 12.77 -26.24
C GLY A 304 12.09 14.22 -25.82
N LEU A 305 12.33 15.10 -26.81
CA LEU A 305 12.50 16.55 -26.60
C LEU A 305 11.20 17.34 -26.83
N SER A 306 10.17 16.72 -27.43
CA SER A 306 8.90 17.38 -27.69
C SER A 306 8.08 17.50 -26.41
N MET A 307 7.53 18.69 -26.17
CA MET A 307 6.53 18.92 -25.11
C MET A 307 5.20 18.27 -25.48
N LEU A 308 4.44 17.79 -24.50
CA LEU A 308 3.16 17.10 -24.71
C LEU A 308 2.17 17.92 -25.55
N GLU A 309 2.10 19.24 -25.34
CA GLU A 309 1.23 20.14 -26.12
C GLU A 309 1.53 20.17 -27.63
N ASN A 310 2.72 19.70 -28.05
CA ASN A 310 3.18 19.70 -29.43
C ASN A 310 3.09 18.32 -30.11
N TYR A 311 2.47 17.32 -29.47
CA TYR A 311 2.41 15.94 -29.99
C TYR A 311 1.50 15.85 -31.23
N THR A 312 1.97 15.15 -32.26
CA THR A 312 1.13 14.78 -33.40
C THR A 312 0.31 13.51 -33.11
N GLU A 313 -0.63 13.17 -34.00
CA GLU A 313 -1.37 11.90 -33.89
C GLU A 313 -0.43 10.67 -33.91
N GLU A 314 0.69 10.75 -34.63
CA GLU A 314 1.70 9.71 -34.62
C GLU A 314 2.43 9.62 -33.27
N ASP A 315 2.81 10.76 -32.68
CA ASP A 315 3.46 10.80 -31.36
C ASP A 315 2.52 10.24 -30.28
N GLU A 316 1.24 10.60 -30.34
CA GLU A 316 0.18 10.05 -29.49
C GLU A 316 0.10 8.52 -29.62
N HIS A 317 0.10 7.98 -30.85
CA HIS A 317 0.01 6.54 -31.06
C HIS A 317 1.23 5.78 -30.51
N VAL A 318 2.42 6.38 -30.59
CA VAL A 318 3.69 5.77 -30.16
C VAL A 318 3.86 5.82 -28.64
N HIS A 319 3.49 6.94 -28.01
CA HIS A 319 3.85 7.22 -26.63
C HIS A 319 2.68 7.19 -25.65
N ILE A 320 1.46 7.42 -26.13
CA ILE A 320 0.24 7.51 -25.32
C ILE A 320 -0.64 6.32 -25.72
N THR A 321 -0.13 5.12 -25.48
CA THR A 321 -0.89 3.89 -25.71
C THR A 321 -1.56 3.45 -24.42
N ALA A 322 -2.89 3.47 -24.38
CA ALA A 322 -3.67 2.78 -23.35
C ALA A 322 -4.06 1.40 -23.89
N GLN A 323 -3.34 0.34 -23.52
CA GLN A 323 -3.75 -1.03 -23.89
C GLN A 323 -5.00 -1.46 -23.11
N LEU A 324 -5.30 -0.77 -22.01
CA LEU A 324 -6.46 -0.96 -21.15
C LEU A 324 -7.31 0.33 -21.12
N ALA A 325 -8.19 0.55 -22.10
CA ALA A 325 -9.19 1.62 -22.00
C ALA A 325 -10.39 1.12 -21.16
N ILE A 326 -10.35 1.29 -19.83
CA ILE A 326 -11.24 0.54 -18.93
C ILE A 326 -12.58 1.22 -18.64
N ASP A 327 -12.63 2.54 -18.40
CA ASP A 327 -13.86 3.17 -17.85
C ASP A 327 -14.49 4.29 -18.70
N GLY A 328 -13.94 4.61 -19.87
CA GLY A 328 -14.56 5.47 -20.90
C GLY A 328 -14.70 6.97 -20.54
N ASP A 329 -14.49 7.34 -19.28
CA ASP A 329 -14.44 8.72 -18.82
C ASP A 329 -13.08 9.36 -19.17
N LYS A 330 -13.13 10.62 -19.61
CA LYS A 330 -11.94 11.36 -20.08
C LYS A 330 -11.27 12.20 -18.99
N GLY A 331 -11.86 12.32 -17.81
CA GLY A 331 -11.38 13.17 -16.72
C GLY A 331 -9.92 12.92 -16.34
N PRO A 332 -9.50 11.68 -16.07
CA PRO A 332 -8.11 11.37 -15.76
C PRO A 332 -7.12 11.79 -16.85
N GLU A 333 -7.46 11.56 -18.11
CA GLU A 333 -6.64 11.95 -19.26
C GLU A 333 -6.57 13.47 -19.39
N GLU A 334 -7.70 14.16 -19.30
CA GLU A 334 -7.79 15.62 -19.38
C GLU A 334 -7.00 16.30 -18.26
N ALA A 335 -7.14 15.82 -17.01
CA ALA A 335 -6.39 16.32 -15.86
C ALA A 335 -4.88 16.11 -16.00
N TRP A 336 -4.47 14.94 -16.50
CA TRP A 336 -3.07 14.64 -16.75
C TRP A 336 -2.48 15.55 -17.84
N ARG A 337 -3.18 15.69 -18.98
CA ARG A 337 -2.73 16.58 -20.07
C ARG A 337 -2.62 18.02 -19.64
N TRP A 338 -3.58 18.49 -18.83
CA TRP A 338 -3.54 19.83 -18.25
C TRP A 338 -2.31 20.03 -17.35
N ALA A 339 -1.99 19.09 -16.47
CA ALA A 339 -0.85 19.21 -15.56
C ALA A 339 0.52 19.08 -16.24
N TYR A 340 0.61 18.33 -17.34
CA TYR A 340 1.87 17.99 -18.01
C TYR A 340 2.04 18.61 -19.40
N ALA A 341 1.18 19.57 -19.81
CA ALA A 341 1.21 20.18 -21.14
C ALA A 341 2.60 20.71 -21.53
N GLY A 342 3.28 21.37 -20.60
CA GLY A 342 4.63 21.94 -20.77
C GLY A 342 5.79 20.96 -20.54
N ASN A 343 5.51 19.68 -20.30
CA ASN A 343 6.51 18.67 -19.96
C ASN A 343 6.80 17.75 -21.16
N THR A 344 8.04 17.25 -21.25
CA THR A 344 8.41 16.21 -22.21
C THR A 344 8.06 14.82 -21.66
N ASN A 345 8.16 13.78 -22.50
CA ASN A 345 7.88 12.41 -22.08
C ASN A 345 8.78 11.89 -20.98
N ALA A 346 9.91 12.56 -20.73
CA ALA A 346 10.79 12.24 -19.63
C ALA A 346 10.19 12.59 -18.25
N ALA A 347 9.19 13.44 -18.23
CA ALA A 347 8.63 14.06 -17.04
C ALA A 347 7.11 13.93 -17.00
N TRP A 348 6.55 12.84 -17.51
CA TRP A 348 5.11 12.63 -17.66
C TRP A 348 4.38 12.08 -16.45
N TYR A 349 5.10 11.57 -15.46
CA TYR A 349 4.51 11.10 -14.22
C TYR A 349 5.54 11.12 -13.11
N ASN A 350 5.05 11.10 -11.86
CA ASN A 350 5.87 11.06 -10.65
C ASN A 350 6.89 12.21 -10.53
N ILE A 351 6.65 13.37 -11.16
CA ILE A 351 7.54 14.53 -10.97
C ILE A 351 7.24 15.22 -9.64
N SER A 352 8.27 15.72 -8.96
CA SER A 352 8.16 16.32 -7.62
C SER A 352 7.18 17.51 -7.59
N GLU A 353 7.15 18.29 -8.67
CA GLU A 353 6.37 19.51 -8.85
C GLU A 353 4.86 19.27 -8.82
N GLN A 354 4.41 18.06 -9.18
CA GLN A 354 2.99 17.68 -9.10
C GLN A 354 2.61 17.05 -7.77
N GLY A 355 3.51 17.04 -6.78
CA GLY A 355 3.27 16.43 -5.47
C GLY A 355 2.01 16.97 -4.79
N SER A 356 1.75 18.28 -4.90
CA SER A 356 0.56 18.95 -4.36
C SER A 356 -0.75 18.49 -5.04
N LEU A 357 -0.76 18.39 -6.38
CA LEU A 357 -1.87 17.82 -7.15
C LEU A 357 -2.10 16.35 -6.84
N ARG A 358 -1.03 15.56 -6.69
CA ARG A 358 -1.12 14.14 -6.28
C ARG A 358 -1.76 13.97 -4.90
N LYS A 359 -1.52 14.90 -3.94
CA LYS A 359 -2.21 14.87 -2.63
C LYS A 359 -3.73 14.96 -2.80
N ARG A 360 -4.20 15.63 -3.87
CA ARG A 360 -5.62 15.83 -4.21
C ARG A 360 -6.15 14.77 -5.18
N GLY A 361 -5.32 13.81 -5.59
CA GLY A 361 -5.72 12.73 -6.51
C GLY A 361 -6.25 13.24 -7.84
N TYR A 362 -5.71 14.33 -8.39
CA TYR A 362 -6.27 15.03 -9.56
C TYR A 362 -6.57 14.16 -10.79
N VAL A 363 -5.85 13.04 -10.98
CA VAL A 363 -6.08 12.03 -12.05
C VAL A 363 -7.06 10.92 -11.67
N MET A 364 -7.75 11.02 -10.53
CA MET A 364 -8.71 10.03 -10.03
C MET A 364 -10.16 10.38 -10.33
N TRP A 365 -10.42 11.62 -10.74
CA TRP A 365 -11.77 12.20 -10.75
C TRP A 365 -12.41 12.18 -12.13
N ASP A 366 -13.74 12.08 -12.15
CA ASP A 366 -14.48 12.10 -13.41
C ASP A 366 -14.46 13.48 -14.05
N SER A 367 -14.56 13.53 -15.38
CA SER A 367 -14.58 14.79 -16.14
C SER A 367 -15.66 15.76 -15.63
N ALA A 368 -16.83 15.23 -15.26
CA ALA A 368 -17.91 16.03 -14.67
C ALA A 368 -17.52 16.72 -13.36
N ARG A 369 -16.78 16.03 -12.47
CA ARG A 369 -16.32 16.60 -11.20
C ARG A 369 -15.24 17.66 -11.44
N LEU A 370 -14.29 17.35 -12.33
CA LEU A 370 -13.22 18.29 -12.71
C LEU A 370 -13.79 19.58 -13.31
N ALA A 371 -14.80 19.46 -14.17
CA ALA A 371 -15.51 20.59 -14.75
C ALA A 371 -16.27 21.40 -13.69
N GLN A 372 -16.89 20.73 -12.71
CA GLN A 372 -17.58 21.41 -11.60
C GLN A 372 -16.60 22.24 -10.75
N TRP A 373 -15.41 21.72 -10.48
CA TRP A 373 -14.38 22.49 -9.79
C TRP A 373 -13.78 23.60 -10.65
N GLY A 374 -13.88 23.51 -11.98
CA GLY A 374 -13.17 24.40 -12.90
C GLY A 374 -11.65 24.18 -12.89
N LEU A 375 -11.18 23.03 -12.41
CA LEU A 375 -9.75 22.75 -12.19
C LEU A 375 -8.93 22.96 -13.47
N LEU A 376 -9.43 22.45 -14.59
CA LEU A 376 -8.73 22.47 -15.89
C LEU A 376 -8.66 23.87 -16.53
N THR A 377 -9.40 24.84 -15.98
CA THR A 377 -9.41 26.23 -16.47
C THR A 377 -8.54 27.16 -15.65
N TYR A 378 -8.06 26.67 -14.50
CA TYR A 378 -7.20 27.43 -13.61
C TYR A 378 -5.74 27.26 -14.05
N GLU A 379 -4.99 28.36 -14.12
CA GLU A 379 -3.53 28.30 -14.20
C GLU A 379 -3.05 27.88 -12.81
N TRP A 380 -2.62 26.63 -12.66
CA TRP A 380 -2.14 26.11 -11.39
C TRP A 380 -0.84 26.81 -11.01
N ASP A 381 -0.99 27.95 -10.37
CA ASP A 381 0.06 28.55 -9.57
C ASP A 381 0.06 27.78 -8.24
N GLU A 382 1.22 27.26 -7.84
CA GLU A 382 1.39 26.48 -6.63
C GLU A 382 1.10 27.39 -5.43
N LEU A 383 -0.18 27.57 -5.11
CA LEU A 383 -0.67 28.41 -4.02
C LEU A 383 0.01 27.90 -2.75
N SER A 384 0.96 28.72 -2.29
CA SER A 384 1.86 28.45 -1.18
C SER A 384 2.63 27.13 -1.32
N ARG A 385 3.83 27.21 -1.91
CA ARG A 385 4.98 26.76 -1.10
C ARG A 385 4.79 27.46 0.24
N ASP A 386 4.27 26.75 1.24
CA ASP A 386 4.48 27.14 2.63
C ASP A 386 5.96 27.45 2.69
N SER A 387 6.30 28.74 2.80
CA SER A 387 7.67 29.18 2.60
C SER A 387 8.50 28.33 3.53
N PHE A 388 9.25 27.38 2.97
CA PHE A 388 9.96 26.39 3.75
C PHE A 388 10.77 27.19 4.74
N ASN A 389 10.38 27.14 6.01
CA ASN A 389 11.04 27.96 7.00
C ASN A 389 12.35 27.25 7.26
N SER A 390 13.35 27.59 6.45
CA SER A 390 14.66 26.98 6.43
C SER A 390 15.29 27.00 7.82
N GLU A 391 14.92 27.98 8.65
CA GLU A 391 15.31 28.05 10.05
C GLU A 391 14.64 26.98 10.92
N ASP A 392 13.32 26.80 10.80
CA ASP A 392 12.58 25.78 11.56
C ASP A 392 13.02 24.36 11.17
N HIS A 393 13.18 24.12 9.87
CA HIS A 393 13.69 22.85 9.38
C HIS A 393 15.12 22.57 9.87
N ARG A 394 16.01 23.57 9.78
CA ARG A 394 17.38 23.46 10.31
C ARG A 394 17.39 23.19 11.81
N ARG A 395 16.54 23.86 12.58
CA ARG A 395 16.39 23.62 14.02
C ARG A 395 15.98 22.18 14.31
N ARG A 396 14.95 21.66 13.62
CA ARG A 396 14.49 20.27 13.79
C ARG A 396 15.57 19.26 13.41
N MET A 397 16.31 19.52 12.34
CA MET A 397 17.44 18.68 11.93
C MET A 397 18.55 18.64 13.00
N ASP A 398 18.85 19.77 13.64
CA ASP A 398 19.82 19.83 14.74
C ASP A 398 19.32 19.11 16.00
N GLU A 399 18.04 19.27 16.34
CA GLU A 399 17.38 18.52 17.42
C GLU A 399 17.43 17.01 17.17
N MET A 400 17.12 16.58 15.95
CA MET A 400 17.20 15.18 15.53
C MET A 400 18.61 14.62 15.65
N ARG A 401 19.62 15.33 15.13
CA ARG A 401 21.03 14.92 15.28
C ARG A 401 21.47 14.85 16.74
N GLY A 402 21.02 15.80 17.57
CA GLY A 402 21.25 15.77 19.02
C GLY A 402 20.64 14.53 19.68
N SER A 403 19.43 14.15 19.24
CA SER A 403 18.73 12.97 19.73
C SER A 403 19.47 11.66 19.40
N PHE A 404 20.04 11.55 18.19
CA PHE A 404 20.83 10.39 17.78
C PHE A 404 22.05 10.19 18.67
N LYS A 405 22.77 11.29 18.98
CA LYS A 405 23.92 11.23 19.88
C LYS A 405 23.54 10.72 21.27
N ALA A 406 22.44 11.24 21.85
CA ALA A 406 21.96 10.80 23.15
C ALA A 406 21.57 9.31 23.15
N ARG A 407 20.81 8.86 22.14
CA ARG A 407 20.40 7.45 22.01
C ARG A 407 21.60 6.52 21.73
N HIS A 408 22.62 6.99 21.01
CA HIS A 408 23.87 6.25 20.82
C HIS A 408 24.62 6.01 22.14
N GLU A 409 24.69 7.01 23.03
CA GLU A 409 25.32 6.86 24.35
C GLU A 409 24.58 5.84 25.24
N ILE A 410 23.24 5.88 25.23
CA ILE A 410 22.39 4.91 25.92
C ILE A 410 22.63 3.50 25.37
N TRP A 411 22.65 3.36 24.04
CA TRP A 411 22.91 2.10 23.37
C TRP A 411 24.26 1.50 23.76
N CYS A 412 25.33 2.33 23.79
CA CYS A 412 26.69 1.91 24.15
C CYS A 412 26.79 1.40 25.60
N ARG A 413 25.98 1.95 26.50
CA ARG A 413 25.83 1.49 27.89
C ARG A 413 24.93 0.24 28.02
N GLY A 414 24.41 -0.27 26.91
CA GLY A 414 23.56 -1.45 26.85
C GLY A 414 22.05 -1.18 26.96
N GLY A 415 21.63 0.08 27.07
CA GLY A 415 20.22 0.45 27.17
C GLY A 415 19.44 0.18 25.88
N ARG A 416 18.17 -0.18 26.00
CA ARG A 416 17.24 -0.49 24.88
C ARG A 416 15.85 0.06 25.18
N GLY A 417 14.97 0.14 24.17
CA GLY A 417 13.57 0.51 24.35
C GLY A 417 13.29 1.96 23.96
N TRP A 418 12.26 2.54 24.59
CA TRP A 418 11.75 3.87 24.27
C TRP A 418 12.51 4.97 25.02
N TRP A 419 12.81 6.07 24.33
CA TRP A 419 13.48 7.23 24.88
C TRP A 419 12.86 8.55 24.38
N SER A 420 12.88 9.56 25.23
CA SER A 420 12.74 10.97 24.83
C SER A 420 13.71 11.85 25.63
N ALA A 421 14.01 13.05 25.13
CA ALA A 421 14.91 13.99 25.81
C ALA A 421 14.49 14.37 27.24
N LYS A 422 13.23 14.16 27.60
CA LYS A 422 12.67 14.48 28.92
C LYS A 422 12.34 13.24 29.76
N ASP A 423 12.43 12.05 29.19
CA ASP A 423 11.99 10.81 29.83
C ASP A 423 12.81 9.61 29.35
N GLU A 424 13.61 9.04 30.26
CA GLU A 424 14.36 7.80 30.08
C GLU A 424 13.77 6.63 30.89
N SER A 425 12.60 6.79 31.51
CA SER A 425 12.00 5.79 32.41
C SER A 425 11.65 4.47 31.72
N ARG A 426 11.48 4.50 30.39
CA ARG A 426 11.17 3.34 29.55
C ARG A 426 12.40 2.72 28.89
N VAL A 427 13.60 3.21 29.21
CA VAL A 427 14.86 2.60 28.79
C VAL A 427 15.14 1.39 29.68
N VAL A 428 15.23 0.22 29.05
CA VAL A 428 15.58 -1.05 29.70
C VAL A 428 17.09 -1.20 29.73
N TRP A 429 17.66 -1.26 30.93
CA TRP A 429 19.10 -1.47 31.15
C TRP A 429 19.42 -2.93 31.44
N PRO A 430 20.58 -3.44 31.00
CA PRO A 430 21.01 -4.78 31.35
C PRO A 430 21.28 -4.86 32.87
N PRO A 431 21.09 -6.04 33.49
CA PRO A 431 21.41 -6.23 34.90
C PRO A 431 22.89 -5.91 35.16
N PRO A 432 23.22 -5.34 36.33
CA PRO A 432 24.61 -5.02 36.67
C PRO A 432 25.46 -6.29 36.61
N ALA A 433 26.61 -6.21 35.91
CA ALA A 433 27.52 -7.34 35.78
C ALA A 433 27.98 -7.82 37.18
N PRO A 434 28.10 -9.14 37.43
CA PRO A 434 28.66 -9.64 38.67
C PRO A 434 30.08 -9.08 38.88
N PRO A 435 30.48 -8.79 40.14
CA PRO A 435 31.73 -8.08 40.47
C PRO A 435 33.01 -8.73 39.92
N GLU A 436 32.98 -10.03 39.59
CA GLU A 436 34.14 -10.73 39.01
C GLU A 436 34.37 -10.47 37.51
N ARG A 437 33.37 -9.98 36.76
CA ARG A 437 33.52 -9.63 35.32
C ARG A 437 33.86 -8.16 35.07
N ALA A 438 33.80 -7.31 36.09
CA ALA A 438 34.07 -5.88 35.98
C ALA A 438 35.55 -5.55 35.66
N LYS A 439 36.47 -6.51 35.82
CA LYS A 439 37.91 -6.33 35.52
C LYS A 439 38.29 -6.66 34.06
N THR A 440 37.38 -7.18 33.24
CA THR A 440 37.68 -7.60 31.86
C THR A 440 36.75 -7.02 30.80
N MET A 441 35.84 -6.10 31.14
CA MET A 441 35.19 -5.28 30.13
C MET A 441 36.13 -4.11 29.77
N GLU A 442 37.13 -4.41 28.94
CA GLU A 442 37.55 -3.40 27.97
C GLU A 442 36.29 -2.89 27.26
N PRO A 443 36.18 -1.58 26.96
CA PRO A 443 35.09 -1.11 26.11
C PRO A 443 35.16 -1.95 24.85
N LYS A 444 34.19 -2.86 24.65
CA LYS A 444 34.05 -3.56 23.39
C LYS A 444 34.08 -2.43 22.37
N ARG A 445 35.14 -2.36 21.56
CA ARG A 445 35.15 -1.50 20.40
C ARG A 445 33.84 -1.82 19.70
N CYS A 446 32.92 -0.87 19.70
CA CYS A 446 31.76 -0.90 18.85
C CYS A 446 32.32 -0.80 17.44
N TRP A 447 32.85 -1.90 16.91
CA TRP A 447 32.90 -2.16 15.49
C TRP A 447 31.43 -2.22 15.09
N GLY A 448 30.86 -1.04 14.86
CA GLY A 448 29.57 -0.93 14.20
C GLY A 448 29.71 -1.67 12.89
N ASN A 449 28.76 -2.55 12.61
CA ASN A 449 28.47 -3.02 11.27
C ASN A 449 28.10 -1.81 10.39
N ARG A 450 29.05 -0.91 10.12
CA ARG A 450 29.06 -0.17 8.86
C ARG A 450 29.10 -1.21 7.73
N ASP A 451 29.82 -2.31 7.90
CA ASP A 451 30.10 -3.29 6.84
C ASP A 451 28.95 -4.25 6.45
N VAL A 452 27.72 -4.07 6.94
CA VAL A 452 26.56 -4.82 6.41
C VAL A 452 25.52 -3.88 5.81
N TRP A 453 25.34 -2.69 6.41
CA TRP A 453 24.35 -1.70 5.96
C TRP A 453 24.95 -0.62 5.05
N ALA A 454 26.23 -0.29 5.23
CA ALA A 454 26.97 0.61 4.33
C ALA A 454 27.47 -0.14 3.10
N THR A 455 27.75 -1.44 3.18
CA THR A 455 28.17 -2.24 2.02
C THR A 455 27.06 -2.31 0.97
N ASP A 456 25.79 -2.45 1.36
CA ASP A 456 24.66 -2.35 0.42
C ASP A 456 24.50 -0.94 -0.17
N MET A 457 24.89 0.12 0.55
CA MET A 457 24.88 1.52 0.05
C MET A 457 26.08 1.86 -0.84
N GLU A 458 27.30 1.39 -0.54
CA GLU A 458 28.52 1.63 -1.32
C GLU A 458 28.52 0.80 -2.61
N THR A 459 28.05 -0.46 -2.56
CA THR A 459 27.89 -1.28 -3.77
C THR A 459 26.84 -0.69 -4.73
N TRP A 460 25.90 0.12 -4.24
CA TRP A 460 24.92 0.82 -5.08
C TRP A 460 25.47 2.11 -5.69
N ARG A 461 26.28 2.88 -4.94
CA ARG A 461 26.97 4.08 -5.46
C ARG A 461 28.03 3.79 -6.52
N GLU A 462 28.62 2.59 -6.52
CA GLU A 462 29.62 2.18 -7.52
C GLU A 462 29.01 1.55 -8.79
N ASN A 463 27.69 1.33 -8.84
CA ASN A 463 26.98 0.72 -9.98
C ASN A 463 25.97 1.67 -10.68
N LEU A 464 25.98 2.95 -10.32
CA LEU A 464 25.49 4.07 -11.13
C LEU A 464 26.69 4.73 -11.82
#